data_AF-A0A968WDY9-F1
#
_entry.id   AF-A0A968WDY9-F1
#
_cell.length_a   1.000
_cell.length_b   1.000
_cell.length_c   1.000
_cell.angle_alpha   90.00
_cell.angle_beta   90.00
_cell.angle_gamma   90.00
#
_symmetry.space_group_name_H-M   'P 1'
#
loop_
_entity.id
_entity.type
_entity.pdbx_description
1 polymer ?
#
loop_
_entity_poly.entity_id
_entity_poly.type
_entity_poly.pdbx_seq_one_letter_code
_entity_poly.pdbx_strand_id
1 'polypeptide(L)'
;MKNSTIRVIVILAVLCIAGITITQIYWVRRAFDLKEAEFERTVNTALYNVAHQIFDINKTPSPAINPVKQVSTNYFVVMVNSEVDATLLEFLLTSEFERRNIKADFEYGIYDCTHEKMVYGDYVPLQTSRDQQGTKSLPKWSTQGYYFGVQFPYREAHIINQMGIWSFSSAVLLLVILFSATPCSSSSNRKGFLKFKRTSSTT
;
A
#
# COMPACT_ATOMS: atom_id res chain seq x y z
N MET A 1 17.96 34.10 35.81
CA MET A 1 18.32 32.77 35.25
C MET A 1 19.25 32.98 34.06
N LYS A 2 20.38 32.29 34.00
CA LYS A 2 21.42 32.51 32.98
C LYS A 2 20.91 32.03 31.61
N ASN A 3 20.95 32.91 30.61
CA ASN A 3 20.40 32.72 29.26
C ASN A 3 20.93 31.44 28.58
N SER A 4 22.10 30.96 29.00
CA SER A 4 22.72 29.71 28.57
C SER A 4 21.96 28.45 29.01
N THR A 5 21.37 28.43 30.22
CA THR A 5 20.64 27.27 30.74
C THR A 5 19.38 27.00 29.92
N ILE A 6 18.63 28.05 29.57
CA ILE A 6 17.43 27.96 28.73
C ILE A 6 17.79 27.46 27.32
N ARG A 7 18.92 27.93 26.75
CA ARG A 7 19.37 27.49 25.41
C ARG A 7 19.73 26.00 25.38
N VAL A 8 20.37 25.49 26.43
CA VAL A 8 20.72 24.06 26.54
C VAL A 8 19.47 23.19 26.62
N ILE A 9 18.48 23.59 27.43
CA ILE A 9 17.21 22.84 27.56
C ILE A 9 16.46 22.78 26.22
N VAL A 10 16.43 23.88 25.46
CA VAL A 10 15.78 23.92 24.13
C VAL A 10 16.51 23.01 23.13
N ILE A 11 17.84 23.02 23.11
CA ILE A 11 18.62 22.14 22.21
C ILE A 11 18.39 20.67 22.57
N LEU A 12 18.37 20.34 23.85
CA LEU A 12 18.10 18.98 24.33
C LEU A 12 16.71 18.50 23.93
N ALA A 13 15.69 19.36 24.06
CA ALA A 13 14.31 19.04 23.67
C ALA A 13 14.20 18.75 22.16
N VAL A 14 14.85 19.55 21.31
CA VAL A 14 14.86 19.31 19.86
C VAL A 14 15.54 17.99 19.52
N LEU A 15 16.65 17.66 20.20
CA LEU A 15 17.35 16.38 20.04
C LEU A 15 16.47 15.18 20.42
N CYS A 16 15.75 15.26 21.53
CA CYS A 16 14.82 14.21 21.97
C CYS A 16 13.70 14.00 20.95
N ILE A 17 13.09 15.09 20.47
CA ILE A 17 12.01 15.01 19.46
C ILE A 17 12.53 14.39 18.16
N ALA A 18 13.71 14.81 17.70
CA ALA A 18 14.34 14.24 16.51
C ALA A 18 14.58 12.72 16.66
N GLY A 19 15.10 12.28 17.80
CA GLY A 19 15.30 10.86 18.10
C GLY A 19 14.00 10.05 18.05
N ILE A 20 12.95 10.52 18.74
CA ILE A 20 11.64 9.86 18.74
C ILE A 20 11.06 9.78 17.32
N THR A 21 11.22 10.85 16.54
CA THR A 21 10.73 10.92 15.15
C THR A 21 11.39 9.87 14.26
N ILE A 22 12.72 9.72 14.37
CA ILE A 22 13.46 8.71 13.60
C ILE A 22 12.94 7.31 13.93
N THR A 23 12.76 7.01 15.22
CA THR A 23 12.22 5.72 15.67
C THR A 23 10.81 5.49 15.12
N GLN A 24 9.93 6.50 15.19
CA GLN A 24 8.56 6.38 14.66
C GLN A 24 8.56 6.10 13.15
N ILE A 25 9.36 6.80 12.36
CA ILE A 25 9.47 6.57 10.91
C ILE A 25 9.94 5.14 10.63
N TYR A 26 10.92 4.65 11.38
CA TYR A 26 11.40 3.27 11.25
C TYR A 26 10.29 2.24 11.52
N TRP A 27 9.55 2.40 12.61
CA TRP A 27 8.45 1.48 12.95
C TRP A 27 7.31 1.53 11.94
N VAL A 28 6.95 2.71 11.42
CA VAL A 28 5.91 2.83 10.40
C VAL A 28 6.30 2.10 9.12
N ARG A 29 7.54 2.29 8.64
CA ARG A 29 8.04 1.55 7.46
C ARG A 29 8.04 0.04 7.72
N ARG A 30 8.53 -0.37 8.89
CA ARG A 30 8.56 -1.79 9.26
C ARG A 30 7.17 -2.41 9.36
N ALA A 31 6.21 -1.68 9.91
CA ALA A 31 4.82 -2.12 9.99
C ALA A 31 4.18 -2.21 8.60
N PHE A 32 4.55 -1.30 7.70
CA PHE A 32 4.07 -1.31 6.32
C PHE A 32 4.58 -2.53 5.58
N ASP A 33 5.90 -2.78 5.61
CA ASP A 33 6.53 -3.94 4.99
C ASP A 33 5.95 -5.26 5.52
N LEU A 34 5.62 -5.31 6.83
CA LEU A 34 5.02 -6.49 7.44
C LEU A 34 3.59 -6.73 6.95
N LYS A 35 2.78 -5.67 6.86
CA LYS A 35 1.40 -5.75 6.35
C LYS A 35 1.34 -6.04 4.86
N GLU A 36 2.31 -5.51 4.12
CA GLU A 36 2.53 -5.81 2.72
C GLU A 36 2.77 -7.32 2.52
N ALA A 37 3.71 -7.91 3.26
CA ALA A 37 3.97 -9.35 3.18
C ALA A 37 2.78 -10.21 3.63
N GLU A 38 2.02 -9.77 4.64
CA GLU A 38 0.79 -10.44 5.09
C GLU A 38 -0.29 -10.44 4.00
N PHE A 39 -0.48 -9.31 3.33
CA PHE A 39 -1.40 -9.19 2.21
C PHE A 39 -1.03 -10.13 1.06
N GLU A 40 0.24 -10.16 0.63
CA GLU A 40 0.69 -11.04 -0.47
C GLU A 40 0.48 -12.51 -0.16
N ARG A 41 0.78 -12.92 1.08
CA ARG A 41 0.57 -14.31 1.50
C ARG A 41 -0.91 -14.67 1.48
N THR A 42 -1.76 -13.76 1.95
CA THR A 42 -3.21 -13.98 2.03
C THR A 42 -3.82 -14.06 0.63
N VAL A 43 -3.43 -13.15 -0.27
CA VAL A 43 -3.83 -13.16 -1.69
C VAL A 43 -3.31 -14.41 -2.38
N ASN A 44 -2.04 -14.77 -2.24
CA ASN A 44 -1.49 -15.98 -2.85
C ASN A 44 -2.26 -17.22 -2.40
N THR A 45 -2.55 -17.33 -1.10
CA THR A 45 -3.35 -18.45 -0.58
C THR A 45 -4.80 -18.44 -1.10
N ALA A 46 -5.41 -17.27 -1.24
CA ALA A 46 -6.75 -17.13 -1.82
C ALA A 46 -6.77 -17.62 -3.27
N LEU A 47 -5.86 -17.08 -4.09
CA LEU A 47 -5.71 -17.41 -5.51
C LEU A 47 -5.35 -18.89 -5.72
N TYR A 48 -4.53 -19.46 -4.83
CA TYR A 48 -4.20 -20.88 -4.83
C TYR A 48 -5.45 -21.75 -4.63
N ASN A 49 -6.35 -21.39 -3.70
CA ASN A 49 -7.59 -22.15 -3.51
C ASN A 49 -8.56 -21.96 -4.66
N VAL A 50 -8.64 -20.76 -5.25
CA VAL A 50 -9.46 -20.53 -6.44
C VAL A 50 -8.97 -21.43 -7.57
N ALA A 51 -7.65 -21.50 -7.79
CA ALA A 51 -7.07 -22.42 -8.77
C ALA A 51 -7.45 -23.87 -8.47
N HIS A 52 -7.31 -24.32 -7.21
CA HIS A 52 -7.66 -25.68 -6.81
C HIS A 52 -9.14 -26.00 -7.06
N GLN A 53 -10.05 -25.08 -6.71
CA GLN A 53 -11.48 -25.23 -6.99
C GLN A 53 -11.76 -25.34 -8.49
N ILE A 54 -11.07 -24.57 -9.32
CA ILE A 54 -11.17 -24.67 -10.79
C ILE A 54 -10.67 -26.04 -11.27
N PHE A 55 -9.53 -26.53 -10.76
CA PHE A 55 -9.01 -27.85 -11.14
C PHE A 55 -9.99 -28.99 -10.77
N ASP A 56 -10.63 -28.89 -9.60
CA ASP A 56 -11.62 -29.86 -9.12
C ASP A 56 -12.89 -29.85 -9.97
N ILE A 57 -13.41 -28.66 -10.32
CA ILE A 57 -14.59 -28.48 -11.17
C ILE A 57 -14.32 -29.02 -12.58
N ASN A 58 -13.15 -28.73 -13.14
CA ASN A 58 -12.76 -29.12 -14.49
C ASN A 58 -12.20 -30.55 -14.58
N LYS A 59 -12.07 -31.26 -13.45
CA LYS A 59 -11.51 -32.62 -13.35
C LYS A 59 -10.11 -32.76 -13.98
N THR A 60 -9.34 -31.68 -13.91
CA THR A 60 -7.97 -31.62 -14.40
C THR A 60 -7.00 -31.96 -13.26
N PRO A 61 -5.83 -32.56 -13.55
CA PRO A 61 -4.87 -32.91 -12.51
C PRO A 61 -4.39 -31.66 -11.77
N SER A 62 -4.41 -31.74 -10.43
CA SER A 62 -3.92 -30.66 -9.56
C SER A 62 -2.44 -30.38 -9.86
N PRO A 63 -2.03 -29.10 -9.93
CA PRO A 63 -0.67 -28.76 -10.33
C PRO A 63 0.35 -29.17 -9.27
N ALA A 64 1.45 -29.79 -9.71
CA ALA A 64 2.56 -30.20 -8.82
C ALA A 64 3.39 -29.02 -8.29
N ILE A 65 3.21 -27.82 -8.86
CA ILE A 65 3.92 -26.58 -8.52
C ILE A 65 2.86 -25.52 -8.20
N ASN A 66 3.18 -24.55 -7.33
CA ASN A 66 2.28 -23.43 -7.04
C ASN A 66 1.87 -22.73 -8.36
N PRO A 67 0.57 -22.74 -8.74
CA PRO A 67 0.09 -22.13 -9.98
C PRO A 67 0.06 -20.59 -9.91
N VAL A 68 0.21 -20.01 -8.71
CA VAL A 68 0.19 -18.56 -8.48
C VAL A 68 1.59 -17.98 -8.64
N LYS A 69 1.75 -17.06 -9.58
CA LYS A 69 2.95 -16.24 -9.75
C LYS A 69 2.63 -14.77 -9.52
N GLN A 70 3.41 -14.14 -8.65
CA GLN A 70 3.38 -12.70 -8.52
C GLN A 70 4.26 -12.09 -9.61
N VAL A 71 3.64 -11.33 -10.51
CA VAL A 71 4.33 -10.66 -11.62
C VAL A 71 4.85 -9.29 -11.17
N SER A 72 4.08 -8.60 -10.34
CA SER A 72 4.47 -7.32 -9.75
C SER A 72 3.79 -7.13 -8.40
N THR A 73 4.10 -6.03 -7.72
CA THR A 73 3.51 -5.70 -6.41
C THR A 73 1.98 -5.67 -6.45
N ASN A 74 1.36 -5.28 -7.55
CA ASN A 74 -0.10 -5.17 -7.64
C ASN A 74 -0.73 -6.16 -8.63
N TYR A 75 0.03 -7.08 -9.22
CA TYR A 75 -0.48 -7.99 -10.25
C TYR A 75 -0.03 -9.44 -10.03
N PHE A 76 -1.00 -10.33 -9.94
CA PHE A 76 -0.84 -11.77 -9.74
C PHE A 76 -1.39 -12.50 -10.95
N VAL A 77 -0.73 -13.57 -11.37
CA VAL A 77 -1.14 -14.43 -12.47
C VAL A 77 -1.25 -15.85 -11.97
N VAL A 78 -2.33 -16.53 -12.34
CA VAL A 78 -2.62 -17.89 -11.93
C VAL A 78 -2.81 -18.76 -13.16
N MET A 79 -1.99 -19.79 -13.30
CA MET A 79 -2.08 -20.74 -14.40
C MET A 79 -3.22 -21.72 -14.13
N VAL A 80 -4.11 -21.87 -15.11
CA VAL A 80 -5.24 -22.78 -15.08
C VAL A 80 -5.17 -23.58 -16.36
N ASN A 81 -5.02 -24.91 -16.31
CA ASN A 81 -4.74 -25.71 -17.52
C ASN A 81 -6.00 -25.97 -18.38
N SER A 82 -6.96 -25.06 -18.36
CA SER A 82 -8.30 -25.20 -18.93
C SER A 82 -8.96 -23.84 -19.11
N GLU A 83 -9.96 -23.77 -19.98
CA GLU A 83 -10.86 -22.62 -20.05
C GLU A 83 -11.58 -22.39 -18.72
N VAL A 84 -11.76 -21.12 -18.38
CA VAL A 84 -12.42 -20.69 -17.15
C VAL A 84 -13.57 -19.77 -17.51
N ASP A 85 -14.76 -20.11 -17.03
CA ASP A 85 -15.94 -19.25 -17.15
C ASP A 85 -15.76 -18.00 -16.29
N ALA A 86 -16.04 -16.82 -16.88
CA ALA A 86 -15.83 -15.54 -16.21
C ALA A 86 -16.73 -15.36 -14.98
N THR A 87 -18.00 -15.77 -15.09
CA THR A 87 -18.98 -15.67 -14.00
C THR A 87 -18.58 -16.54 -12.82
N LEU A 88 -18.13 -17.76 -13.11
CA LEU A 88 -17.63 -18.68 -12.10
C LEU A 88 -16.37 -18.12 -11.42
N LEU A 89 -15.41 -17.60 -12.20
CA LEU A 89 -14.19 -17.03 -11.65
C LEU A 89 -14.46 -15.85 -10.72
N GLU A 90 -15.36 -14.94 -11.12
CA GLU A 90 -15.75 -13.80 -10.29
C GLU A 90 -16.32 -14.24 -8.95
N PHE A 91 -17.23 -15.21 -8.99
CA PHE A 91 -17.85 -15.77 -7.79
C PHE A 91 -16.81 -16.40 -6.87
N LEU A 92 -15.89 -17.20 -7.42
CA LEU A 92 -14.83 -17.85 -6.65
C LEU A 92 -13.84 -16.85 -6.04
N LEU A 93 -13.41 -15.85 -6.80
CA LEU A 93 -12.52 -14.79 -6.32
C LEU A 93 -13.18 -13.98 -5.21
N THR A 94 -14.41 -13.52 -5.44
CA THR A 94 -15.16 -12.73 -4.45
C THR A 94 -15.36 -13.52 -3.17
N SER A 95 -15.81 -14.77 -3.27
CA SER A 95 -16.02 -15.66 -2.12
C SER A 95 -14.73 -15.93 -1.33
N GLU A 96 -13.62 -16.23 -2.00
CA GLU A 96 -12.34 -16.47 -1.31
C GLU A 96 -11.77 -15.20 -0.68
N PHE A 97 -11.91 -14.04 -1.32
CA PHE A 97 -11.46 -12.77 -0.78
C PHE A 97 -12.29 -12.33 0.43
N GLU A 98 -13.62 -12.46 0.37
CA GLU A 98 -14.50 -12.21 1.52
C GLU A 98 -14.20 -13.15 2.69
N ARG A 99 -14.07 -14.46 2.43
CA ARG A 99 -13.75 -15.47 3.44
C ARG A 99 -12.44 -15.20 4.16
N ARG A 100 -11.47 -14.59 3.47
CA ARG A 100 -10.14 -14.25 3.98
C ARG A 100 -10.04 -12.80 4.46
N ASN A 101 -11.17 -12.08 4.48
CA ASN A 101 -11.26 -10.69 4.90
C ASN A 101 -10.31 -9.76 4.11
N ILE A 102 -10.06 -10.09 2.83
CA ILE A 102 -9.33 -9.24 1.90
C ILE A 102 -10.31 -8.16 1.42
N LYS A 103 -10.25 -6.99 2.05
CA LYS A 103 -11.15 -5.87 1.75
C LYS A 103 -10.59 -4.92 0.69
N ALA A 104 -9.82 -5.42 -0.26
CA ALA A 104 -9.18 -4.62 -1.30
C ALA A 104 -9.90 -4.83 -2.64
N ASP A 105 -10.34 -3.75 -3.27
CA ASP A 105 -10.93 -3.81 -4.61
C ASP A 105 -9.93 -4.42 -5.60
N PHE A 106 -10.44 -5.21 -6.54
CA PHE A 106 -9.62 -5.92 -7.50
C PHE A 106 -10.21 -5.85 -8.90
N GLU A 107 -9.33 -5.92 -9.89
CA GLU A 107 -9.66 -6.19 -11.28
C GLU A 107 -9.16 -7.59 -11.59
N TYR A 108 -9.94 -8.40 -12.30
CA TYR A 108 -9.47 -9.68 -12.78
C TYR A 108 -9.52 -9.71 -14.29
N GLY A 109 -8.81 -10.65 -14.92
CA GLY A 109 -9.01 -10.89 -16.34
C GLY A 109 -8.51 -12.24 -16.79
N ILE A 110 -9.14 -12.77 -17.84
CA ILE A 110 -8.94 -14.13 -18.34
C ILE A 110 -8.24 -14.06 -19.67
N TYR A 111 -7.12 -14.77 -19.78
CA TYR A 111 -6.39 -14.93 -21.01
C TYR A 111 -6.77 -16.24 -21.69
N ASP A 112 -7.27 -16.12 -22.93
CA ASP A 112 -7.55 -17.26 -23.80
C ASP A 112 -6.38 -17.45 -24.77
N CYS A 113 -5.70 -18.60 -24.66
CA CYS A 113 -4.59 -18.94 -25.55
C CYS A 113 -5.03 -19.28 -26.97
N THR A 114 -6.29 -19.69 -27.19
CA THR A 114 -6.83 -20.07 -28.50
C THR A 114 -7.02 -18.86 -29.40
N HIS A 115 -7.39 -17.71 -28.81
CA HIS A 115 -7.62 -16.47 -29.55
C HIS A 115 -6.53 -15.40 -29.31
N GLU A 116 -5.48 -15.73 -28.55
CA GLU A 116 -4.38 -14.85 -28.12
C GLU A 116 -4.84 -13.50 -27.54
N LYS A 117 -6.00 -13.50 -26.86
CA LYS A 117 -6.68 -12.29 -26.40
C LYS A 117 -7.04 -12.41 -24.92
N MET A 118 -7.00 -11.25 -24.25
CA MET A 118 -7.67 -11.07 -22.97
C MET A 118 -9.16 -10.92 -23.29
N VAL A 119 -9.95 -11.95 -22.99
CA VAL A 119 -11.36 -12.00 -23.38
C VAL A 119 -12.24 -11.30 -22.35
N TYR A 120 -11.77 -11.21 -21.12
CA TYR A 120 -12.55 -10.65 -20.02
C TYR A 120 -11.64 -9.88 -19.06
N GLY A 121 -12.08 -8.72 -18.60
CA GLY A 121 -11.49 -8.11 -17.42
C GLY A 121 -12.36 -7.01 -16.84
N ASP A 122 -13.02 -7.31 -15.71
CA ASP A 122 -13.96 -6.40 -15.07
C ASP A 122 -13.45 -5.99 -13.67
N TYR A 123 -13.90 -4.81 -13.22
CA TYR A 123 -13.56 -4.24 -11.92
C TYR A 123 -14.62 -4.62 -10.89
N VAL A 124 -14.19 -5.25 -9.80
CA VAL A 124 -15.07 -5.71 -8.73
C VAL A 124 -14.81 -4.90 -7.45
N PRO A 125 -15.70 -3.97 -7.07
CA PRO A 125 -15.59 -3.25 -5.80
C PRO A 125 -16.02 -4.14 -4.64
N LEU A 126 -15.16 -4.29 -3.62
CA LEU A 126 -15.46 -5.05 -2.39
C LEU A 126 -15.94 -4.12 -1.25
N GLN A 127 -15.81 -2.80 -1.40
CA GLN A 127 -16.33 -1.82 -0.45
C GLN A 127 -17.20 -0.77 -1.14
N THR A 128 -18.45 -0.64 -0.66
CA THR A 128 -19.52 0.31 -1.01
C THR A 128 -19.35 1.14 -2.30
N SER A 129 -20.16 0.77 -3.30
CA SER A 129 -20.76 1.63 -4.34
C SER A 129 -19.95 2.87 -4.73
N ARG A 130 -18.84 2.69 -5.45
CA ARG A 130 -18.33 3.72 -6.35
C ARG A 130 -18.51 3.25 -7.79
N ASP A 131 -19.04 4.16 -8.60
CA ASP A 131 -19.46 3.93 -9.96
C ASP A 131 -18.40 3.26 -10.84
N GLN A 132 -18.89 2.37 -11.69
CA GLN A 132 -18.15 1.59 -12.66
C GLN A 132 -17.28 2.47 -13.54
N GLN A 133 -15.97 2.25 -13.50
CA GLN A 133 -15.04 2.94 -14.38
C GLN A 133 -14.30 1.93 -15.26
N GLY A 134 -14.91 1.67 -16.41
CA GLY A 134 -14.34 1.29 -17.70
C GLY A 134 -13.15 0.31 -17.73
N THR A 135 -13.43 -0.89 -18.26
CA THR A 135 -12.48 -1.91 -18.77
C THR A 135 -11.18 -1.31 -19.29
N LYS A 136 -10.14 -1.30 -18.44
CA LYS A 136 -8.77 -1.00 -18.84
C LYS A 136 -8.08 -2.33 -19.06
N SER A 137 -7.61 -2.58 -20.30
CA SER A 137 -6.96 -3.83 -20.66
C SER A 137 -5.76 -4.10 -19.74
N LEU A 138 -5.84 -5.19 -18.97
CA LEU A 138 -4.74 -5.67 -18.14
C LEU A 138 -3.52 -6.05 -19.01
N PRO A 139 -2.29 -5.84 -18.53
CA PRO A 139 -1.09 -6.18 -19.28
C PRO A 139 -0.99 -7.69 -19.52
N LYS A 140 -0.71 -8.09 -20.77
CA LYS A 140 -0.53 -9.51 -21.13
C LYS A 140 0.76 -10.05 -20.53
N TRP A 141 0.70 -11.23 -19.92
CA TRP A 141 1.87 -12.00 -19.52
C TRP A 141 2.27 -13.00 -20.62
N SER A 142 3.55 -13.02 -20.99
CA SER A 142 4.08 -13.78 -22.14
C SER A 142 4.36 -15.25 -21.81
N THR A 143 3.34 -16.04 -21.47
CA THR A 143 3.49 -17.48 -21.19
C THR A 143 2.42 -18.30 -21.92
N GLN A 144 2.79 -19.51 -22.33
CA GLN A 144 1.91 -20.47 -23.01
C GLN A 144 0.95 -21.13 -22.00
N GLY A 145 -0.35 -21.19 -22.33
CA GLY A 145 -1.40 -21.81 -21.51
C GLY A 145 -2.48 -20.83 -21.06
N TYR A 146 -3.63 -21.36 -20.63
CA TYR A 146 -4.71 -20.56 -20.05
C TYR A 146 -4.28 -20.03 -18.67
N TYR A 147 -4.54 -18.75 -18.42
CA TYR A 147 -4.28 -18.13 -17.12
C TYR A 147 -5.28 -17.03 -16.86
N PHE A 148 -5.48 -16.72 -15.57
CA PHE A 148 -6.18 -15.51 -15.18
C PHE A 148 -5.25 -14.61 -14.37
N GLY A 149 -5.39 -13.30 -14.56
CA GLY A 149 -4.68 -12.27 -13.83
C GLY A 149 -5.60 -11.59 -12.84
N VAL A 150 -5.06 -11.16 -11.69
CA VAL A 150 -5.76 -10.34 -10.71
C VAL A 150 -4.88 -9.16 -10.34
N GLN A 151 -5.42 -7.96 -10.46
CA GLN A 151 -4.76 -6.69 -10.16
C GLN A 151 -5.44 -5.96 -9.00
N PHE A 152 -4.64 -5.41 -8.08
CA PHE A 152 -5.12 -4.63 -6.94
C PHE A 152 -4.72 -3.15 -7.09
N PRO A 153 -5.55 -2.29 -7.71
CA PRO A 153 -5.18 -0.91 -8.04
C PRO A 153 -4.98 -0.01 -6.81
N TYR A 154 -5.71 -0.25 -5.71
CA TYR A 154 -5.70 0.58 -4.49
C TYR A 154 -5.08 -0.10 -3.26
N ARG A 155 -4.16 -1.04 -3.48
CA ARG A 155 -3.49 -1.83 -2.43
C ARG A 155 -2.88 -0.97 -1.31
N GLU A 156 -2.12 0.07 -1.67
CA GLU A 156 -1.39 0.89 -0.69
C GLU A 156 -2.31 1.67 0.24
N ALA A 157 -3.36 2.27 -0.31
CA ALA A 157 -4.37 2.96 0.48
C ALA A 157 -5.09 1.99 1.43
N HIS A 158 -5.33 0.76 0.96
CA HIS A 158 -5.95 -0.28 1.78
C HIS A 158 -5.06 -0.68 2.98
N ILE A 159 -3.77 -0.92 2.72
CA ILE A 159 -2.81 -1.32 3.75
C ILE A 159 -2.60 -0.19 4.77
N ILE A 160 -2.45 1.06 4.32
CA ILE A 160 -2.32 2.23 5.19
C ILE A 160 -3.56 2.40 6.08
N ASN A 161 -4.76 2.15 5.54
CA ASN A 161 -6.00 2.24 6.31
C ASN A 161 -6.08 1.17 7.41
N GLN A 162 -5.52 -0.03 7.17
CA GLN A 162 -5.42 -1.08 8.18
C GLN A 162 -4.37 -0.81 9.26
N MET A 163 -3.35 0.02 8.97
CA MET A 163 -2.28 0.35 9.93
C MET A 163 -2.72 1.32 11.04
N GLY A 164 -3.92 1.90 10.95
CA GLY A 164 -4.60 2.59 12.03
C GLY A 164 -3.87 3.82 12.59
N ILE A 165 -4.04 4.07 13.90
CA ILE A 165 -3.59 5.28 14.61
C ILE A 165 -2.06 5.51 14.54
N TRP A 166 -1.27 4.49 14.20
CA TRP A 166 0.19 4.61 14.11
C TRP A 166 0.66 5.47 12.94
N SER A 167 0.00 5.40 11.77
CA SER A 167 0.31 6.27 10.63
C SER A 167 -0.16 7.71 10.89
N PHE A 168 -1.32 7.88 11.54
CA PHE A 168 -1.86 9.17 11.96
C PHE A 168 -0.98 9.87 13.01
N SER A 169 -0.50 9.13 14.02
CA SER A 169 0.37 9.67 15.08
C SER A 169 1.70 10.20 14.52
N SER A 170 2.31 9.49 13.55
CA SER A 170 3.51 9.98 12.85
C SER A 170 3.24 11.27 12.08
N ALA A 171 2.07 11.40 11.43
CA ALA A 171 1.70 12.62 10.71
C ALA A 171 1.56 13.83 11.66
N VAL A 172 0.90 13.63 12.81
CA VAL A 172 0.75 14.66 13.85
C VAL A 172 2.12 15.08 14.40
N LEU A 173 3.03 14.13 14.67
CA LEU A 173 4.33 14.44 15.23
C LEU A 173 5.23 15.20 14.23
N LEU A 174 5.12 14.88 12.93
CA LEU A 174 5.79 15.64 11.87
C LEU A 174 5.29 17.10 11.83
N LEU A 175 3.99 17.33 11.98
CA LEU A 175 3.42 18.69 12.08
C LEU A 175 3.94 19.45 13.32
N VAL A 176 4.08 18.78 14.47
CA VAL A 176 4.66 19.40 15.69
C VAL A 176 6.10 19.83 15.46
N ILE A 177 6.89 19.07 14.70
CA ILE A 177 8.28 19.44 14.36
C ILE A 177 8.31 20.67 13.44
N LEU A 178 7.47 20.69 12.40
CA LEU A 178 7.38 21.84 11.49
C LEU A 178 6.96 23.11 12.25
N PHE A 179 6.00 22.99 13.16
CA PHE A 179 5.55 24.12 13.99
C PHE A 179 6.59 24.55 15.03
N SER A 180 7.37 23.64 15.61
CA SER A 180 8.40 24.01 16.59
C SER A 180 9.68 24.57 15.95
N ALA A 181 10.00 24.19 14.70
CA ALA A 181 11.15 24.69 13.97
C ALA A 181 10.95 26.12 13.40
N THR A 182 9.73 26.45 12.97
CA THR A 182 9.41 27.76 12.35
C THR A 182 9.68 28.99 13.24
N PRO A 183 9.33 29.05 14.55
CA PRO A 183 9.66 30.19 15.40
C PRO A 183 11.14 30.26 15.78
N CYS A 184 11.88 29.15 15.72
CA CYS A 184 13.32 29.16 16.00
C CYS A 184 14.12 29.85 14.88
N SER A 185 13.67 29.69 13.62
CA SER A 185 14.19 30.43 12.46
C SER A 185 13.86 31.93 12.53
N SER A 186 12.63 32.30 12.94
CA SER A 186 12.23 33.72 13.03
C SER A 186 12.82 34.45 14.26
N SER A 187 13.04 33.74 15.38
CA SER A 187 13.66 34.26 16.61
C SER A 187 15.16 34.51 16.45
N SER A 188 15.87 33.67 15.67
CA SER A 188 17.28 33.89 15.33
C SER A 188 17.45 35.16 14.48
N ASN A 189 16.56 35.39 13.50
CA ASN A 189 16.59 36.59 12.65
C ASN A 189 16.17 37.89 13.38
N ARG A 190 15.26 37.84 14.36
CA ARG A 190 14.91 39.03 15.17
C ARG A 190 16.05 39.51 16.07
N LYS A 191 16.94 38.63 16.52
CA LYS A 191 18.10 39.01 17.36
C LYS A 191 19.20 39.72 16.57
N GLY A 192 19.32 39.49 15.25
CA GLY A 192 20.20 40.27 14.37
C GLY A 192 19.68 41.69 14.12
N PHE A 193 18.36 41.83 13.90
CA PHE A 193 17.73 43.11 13.59
C PHE A 193 17.69 44.08 14.79
N LEU A 194 17.52 43.57 16.01
CA LEU A 194 17.56 44.38 17.24
C LEU A 194 18.98 44.82 17.65
N LYS A 195 20.03 44.13 17.17
CA LYS A 195 21.42 44.52 17.43
C LYS A 195 21.88 45.67 16.51
N PHE A 196 21.37 45.70 15.27
CA PHE A 196 21.66 46.77 14.28
C PHE A 196 21.00 48.11 14.64
N LYS A 197 19.79 48.08 15.22
CA LYS A 197 19.06 49.31 15.59
C LYS A 197 19.59 50.02 16.85
N ARG A 198 20.42 49.34 17.66
CA ARG A 198 21.02 49.93 18.87
C ARG A 198 22.37 50.60 18.60
N THR A 199 23.06 50.23 17.53
CA THR A 199 24.34 50.83 17.14
C THR A 199 24.20 52.10 16.29
N SER A 200 23.02 52.37 15.72
CA SER A 200 22.75 53.57 14.91
C SER A 200 22.08 54.72 15.69
N SER A 201 22.01 54.64 17.02
CA SER A 201 21.34 55.63 17.90
C SER A 201 22.31 56.35 18.85
N THR A 202 23.61 56.16 18.68
CA THR A 202 24.68 56.79 19.46
C THR A 202 25.72 57.41 18.53
N THR A 203 25.28 58.29 17.65
CA THR A 203 26.13 59.23 16.93
C THR A 203 25.37 60.54 16.80
#